data_AF-A0A1L9RF03-F1
#
_entry.id   AF-A0A1L9RF03-F1
#
_cell.length_a   1.000
_cell.length_b   1.000
_cell.length_c   1.000
_cell.angle_alpha   90.00
_cell.angle_beta   90.00
_cell.angle_gamma   90.00
#
_symmetry.space_group_name_H-M   'P 1'
#
loop_
_entity.id
_entity.type
_entity.pdbx_description
1 polymer ?
#
loop_
_entity_poly.entity_id
_entity_poly.type
_entity_poly.pdbx_seq_one_letter_code
_entity_poly.pdbx_strand_id
1 'polypeptide(L)'
;MTFFAQRKAWASYQLLVEAGAIDINYTGEVYSDMLSIAVSSGECDRVRFCLKHGADPNLNRIEDYKTVLASAAEEGYIDITALLLEYGAVLNGSGALVLAAEDGKLEMVKYLLGRGADIDEVGVEHPHDPMTKEDVGSALHHAIEDRHIEVARFLIQSGASLDLKNGRGKSAREQAEEEGLVELVEMMRNGSEYR
;
A
#
# COMPACT_ATOMS: atom_id res chain seq x y z
N MET A 1 8.57 -20.77 4.67
CA MET A 1 10.00 -20.37 4.61
C MET A 1 10.51 -20.61 3.19
N THR A 2 10.45 -19.59 2.35
CA THR A 2 10.89 -19.61 0.95
C THR A 2 12.40 -19.85 0.88
N PHE A 3 12.81 -20.80 0.02
CA PHE A 3 14.15 -21.36 -0.11
C PHE A 3 15.28 -20.31 -0.32
N PHE A 4 14.93 -19.11 -0.78
CA PHE A 4 15.85 -18.03 -1.10
C PHE A 4 16.27 -17.13 0.07
N ALA A 5 15.72 -17.33 1.28
CA ALA A 5 16.08 -16.55 2.46
C ALA A 5 17.53 -16.79 2.98
N GLN A 6 18.22 -17.83 2.50
CA GLN A 6 19.62 -18.10 2.88
C GLN A 6 20.62 -17.33 2.01
N ARG A 7 21.66 -16.73 2.62
CA ARG A 7 22.71 -15.95 1.93
C ARG A 7 23.39 -16.68 0.76
N LYS A 8 23.48 -18.01 0.82
CA LYS A 8 24.00 -18.85 -0.27
C LYS A 8 23.00 -19.03 -1.41
N ALA A 9 21.70 -19.09 -1.11
CA ALA A 9 20.65 -19.21 -2.10
C ALA A 9 20.49 -17.91 -2.91
N TRP A 10 20.65 -16.74 -2.26
CA TRP A 10 20.64 -15.44 -2.94
C TRP A 10 21.79 -15.28 -3.94
N ALA A 11 23.03 -15.56 -3.54
CA ALA A 11 24.18 -15.43 -4.45
C ALA A 11 24.06 -16.35 -5.69
N SER A 12 23.58 -17.58 -5.50
CA SER A 12 23.28 -18.49 -6.61
C SER A 12 22.16 -17.97 -7.50
N TYR A 13 21.11 -17.37 -6.93
CA TYR A 13 20.02 -16.77 -7.69
C TYR A 13 20.51 -15.62 -8.57
N GLN A 14 21.32 -14.71 -8.03
CA GLN A 14 21.89 -13.59 -8.80
C GLN A 14 22.67 -14.09 -10.02
N LEU A 15 23.54 -15.08 -9.84
CA LEU A 15 24.33 -15.66 -10.93
C LEU A 15 23.43 -16.32 -12.01
N LEU A 16 22.34 -16.97 -11.60
CA LEU A 16 21.42 -17.61 -12.54
C LEU A 16 20.63 -16.59 -13.36
N VAL A 17 20.22 -15.47 -12.76
CA VAL A 17 19.59 -14.35 -13.46
C VAL A 17 20.57 -13.70 -14.44
N GLU A 18 21.79 -13.39 -14.00
CA GLU A 18 22.83 -12.77 -14.84
C GLU A 18 23.26 -13.67 -16.01
N ALA A 19 23.24 -14.99 -15.82
CA ALA A 19 23.50 -15.97 -16.86
C ALA A 19 22.31 -16.19 -17.81
N GLY A 20 21.15 -15.57 -17.56
CA GLY A 20 19.91 -15.79 -18.31
C GLY A 20 19.32 -17.19 -18.13
N ALA A 21 19.71 -17.91 -17.07
CA ALA A 21 19.27 -19.27 -16.77
C ALA A 21 17.90 -19.32 -16.08
N ILE A 22 17.47 -18.20 -15.49
CA ILE A 22 16.16 -18.04 -14.84
C ILE A 22 15.55 -16.71 -15.29
N ASP A 23 14.26 -16.73 -15.63
CA ASP A 23 13.46 -15.51 -15.80
C ASP A 23 13.16 -14.92 -14.43
N ILE A 24 13.47 -13.64 -14.24
CA ILE A 24 13.29 -12.95 -12.97
C ILE A 24 11.82 -12.79 -12.57
N ASN A 25 10.92 -12.83 -13.55
CA ASN A 25 9.47 -12.80 -13.35
C ASN A 25 8.88 -14.20 -13.18
N TYR A 26 9.71 -15.25 -13.22
CA TYR A 26 9.24 -16.61 -13.02
C TYR A 26 8.71 -16.80 -11.60
N THR A 27 7.45 -17.23 -11.51
CA THR A 27 6.78 -17.60 -10.27
C THR A 27 6.76 -19.13 -10.19
N GLY A 28 7.18 -19.70 -9.06
CA GLY A 28 7.04 -21.13 -8.82
C GLY A 28 5.57 -21.53 -8.60
N GLU A 29 5.34 -22.72 -8.04
CA GLU A 29 3.99 -23.16 -7.62
C GLU A 29 3.40 -22.30 -6.48
N VAL A 30 4.26 -21.59 -5.75
CA VAL A 30 3.87 -20.56 -4.79
C VAL A 30 3.88 -19.23 -5.53
N TYR A 31 2.76 -18.52 -5.52
CA TYR A 31 2.47 -17.35 -6.37
C TYR A 31 3.44 -16.16 -6.23
N SER A 32 4.40 -16.20 -5.30
CA SER A 32 5.35 -15.13 -5.02
C SER A 32 6.58 -15.18 -5.94
N ASP A 33 6.75 -14.17 -6.80
CA ASP A 33 8.00 -13.90 -7.50
C ASP A 33 9.09 -13.34 -6.55
N MET A 34 10.33 -13.27 -7.01
CA MET A 34 11.45 -12.82 -6.18
C MET A 34 11.32 -11.36 -5.72
N LEU A 35 10.76 -10.48 -6.54
CA LEU A 35 10.55 -9.08 -6.17
C LEU A 35 9.55 -9.01 -5.01
N SER A 36 8.44 -9.75 -5.10
CA SER A 36 7.46 -9.87 -4.02
C SER A 36 8.09 -10.30 -2.69
N ILE A 37 8.89 -11.37 -2.68
CA ILE A 37 9.57 -11.85 -1.46
C ILE A 37 10.53 -10.80 -0.89
N ALA A 38 11.28 -10.11 -1.77
CA ALA A 38 12.24 -9.09 -1.36
C ALA A 38 11.54 -7.88 -0.72
N VAL A 39 10.39 -7.47 -1.26
CA VAL A 39 9.58 -6.38 -0.72
C VAL A 39 9.00 -6.73 0.64
N SER A 40 8.34 -7.88 0.79
CA SER A 40 7.77 -8.32 2.07
C SER A 40 8.82 -8.54 3.15
N SER A 41 10.08 -8.76 2.77
CA SER A 41 11.21 -8.91 3.70
C SER A 41 11.95 -7.59 3.99
N GLY A 42 11.56 -6.48 3.36
CA GLY A 42 12.24 -5.19 3.51
C GLY A 42 13.67 -5.15 2.91
N GLU A 43 14.02 -6.07 2.02
CA GLU A 43 15.37 -6.23 1.50
C GLU A 43 15.65 -5.29 0.32
N CYS A 44 15.88 -4.01 0.59
CA CYS A 44 16.13 -2.94 -0.41
C CYS A 44 17.13 -3.32 -1.51
N ASP A 45 18.25 -3.96 -1.16
CA ASP A 45 19.28 -4.36 -2.14
C ASP A 45 18.77 -5.46 -3.09
N ARG A 46 17.95 -6.38 -2.59
CA ARG A 46 17.32 -7.41 -3.42
C ARG A 46 16.26 -6.82 -4.33
N VAL A 47 15.41 -5.92 -3.80
CA VAL A 47 14.44 -5.17 -4.60
C VAL A 47 15.13 -4.46 -5.75
N ARG A 48 16.20 -3.71 -5.45
CA ARG A 48 17.00 -2.99 -6.45
C ARG A 48 17.60 -3.92 -7.50
N PHE A 49 18.11 -5.08 -7.09
CA PHE A 49 18.62 -6.09 -8.02
C PHE A 49 17.50 -6.58 -8.95
N CYS A 50 16.35 -6.98 -8.38
CA CYS A 50 15.23 -7.47 -9.16
C CYS A 50 14.75 -6.47 -10.21
N LEU A 51 14.52 -5.22 -9.79
CA LEU A 51 14.05 -4.16 -10.70
C LEU A 51 15.07 -3.86 -11.82
N LYS A 52 16.37 -3.82 -11.51
CA LYS A 52 17.44 -3.62 -12.52
C LYS A 52 17.51 -4.72 -13.57
N HIS A 53 17.11 -5.94 -13.20
CA HIS A 53 17.14 -7.10 -14.08
C HIS A 53 15.78 -7.39 -14.75
N GLY A 54 14.84 -6.44 -14.70
CA GLY A 54 13.58 -6.50 -15.45
C GLY A 54 12.42 -7.17 -14.72
N ALA A 55 12.47 -7.23 -13.38
CA ALA A 55 11.29 -7.57 -12.61
C ALA A 55 10.19 -6.52 -12.84
N ASP A 56 8.98 -6.96 -13.17
CA ASP A 56 7.82 -6.09 -13.37
C ASP A 56 7.20 -5.71 -12.02
N PRO A 57 7.25 -4.43 -11.60
CA PRO A 57 6.72 -3.98 -10.32
C PRO A 57 5.18 -3.93 -10.27
N ASN A 58 4.48 -4.27 -11.36
CA ASN A 58 3.02 -4.28 -11.43
C ASN A 58 2.44 -5.70 -11.41
N LEU A 59 3.27 -6.72 -11.17
CA LEU A 59 2.78 -8.08 -10.98
C LEU A 59 2.08 -8.19 -9.61
N ASN A 60 0.75 -8.32 -9.64
CA ASN A 60 -0.08 -8.54 -8.45
C ASN A 60 0.03 -10.00 -7.99
N ARG A 61 1.06 -10.29 -7.20
CA ARG A 61 1.49 -11.66 -6.91
C ARG A 61 1.89 -11.93 -5.46
N ILE A 62 1.68 -10.97 -4.56
CA ILE A 62 1.84 -11.21 -3.12
C ILE A 62 0.67 -12.09 -2.65
N GLU A 63 0.91 -12.94 -1.64
CA GLU A 63 -0.19 -13.52 -0.84
C GLU A 63 -1.18 -12.36 -0.50
N ASP A 64 -2.48 -12.59 -0.66
CA ASP A 64 -3.54 -11.58 -0.51
C ASP A 64 -3.74 -10.60 -1.69
N TYR A 65 -3.18 -10.87 -2.88
CA TYR A 65 -3.43 -10.10 -4.11
C TYR A 65 -3.03 -8.61 -4.04
N LYS A 66 -2.21 -8.25 -3.06
CA LYS A 66 -1.62 -6.92 -2.93
C LYS A 66 -0.58 -6.71 -4.03
N THR A 67 -0.51 -5.48 -4.55
CA THR A 67 0.61 -5.07 -5.40
C THR A 67 1.87 -4.98 -4.54
N VAL A 68 3.06 -5.14 -5.14
CA VAL A 68 4.31 -4.92 -4.40
C VAL A 68 4.43 -3.49 -3.86
N LEU A 69 3.83 -2.51 -4.54
CA LEU A 69 3.76 -1.14 -4.04
C LEU A 69 2.88 -1.03 -2.79
N ALA A 70 1.75 -1.73 -2.77
CA ALA A 70 0.82 -1.73 -1.65
C ALA A 70 1.43 -2.40 -0.41
N SER A 71 2.11 -3.54 -0.58
CA SER A 71 2.82 -4.20 0.54
C SER A 71 3.98 -3.35 1.07
N ALA A 72 4.76 -2.68 0.20
CA ALA A 72 5.79 -1.76 0.66
C ALA A 72 5.21 -0.57 1.44
N ALA A 73 4.02 -0.10 1.04
CA ALA A 73 3.32 1.00 1.69
C ALA A 73 2.72 0.60 3.05
N GLU A 74 2.09 -0.58 3.13
CA GLU A 74 1.61 -1.21 4.36
C GLU A 74 2.74 -1.31 5.40
N GLU A 75 3.89 -1.84 5.00
CA GLU A 75 5.04 -1.98 5.89
C GLU A 75 5.76 -0.64 6.20
N GLY A 76 5.43 0.43 5.47
CA GLY A 76 6.07 1.74 5.63
C GLY A 76 7.49 1.84 5.06
N TYR A 77 7.88 0.96 4.13
CA TYR A 77 9.22 0.95 3.52
C TYR A 77 9.39 2.05 2.46
N ILE A 78 9.59 3.30 2.89
CA ILE A 78 9.69 4.48 1.99
C ILE A 78 10.74 4.30 0.89
N ASP A 79 11.92 3.77 1.22
CA ASP A 79 13.00 3.56 0.24
C ASP A 79 12.61 2.53 -0.84
N ILE A 80 11.88 1.48 -0.45
CA ILE A 80 11.39 0.45 -1.37
C ILE A 80 10.26 1.03 -2.24
N THR A 81 9.31 1.74 -1.65
CA THR A 81 8.24 2.43 -2.38
C THR A 81 8.81 3.40 -3.39
N ALA A 82 9.84 4.17 -3.03
CA ALA A 82 10.53 5.07 -3.93
C ALA A 82 11.14 4.32 -5.13
N LEU A 83 11.84 3.20 -4.87
CA LEU A 83 12.40 2.38 -5.94
C LEU A 83 11.34 1.78 -6.84
N LEU A 84 10.24 1.27 -6.29
CA LEU A 84 9.15 0.71 -7.09
C LEU A 84 8.56 1.77 -8.03
N LEU A 85 8.30 2.98 -7.52
CA LEU A 85 7.80 4.10 -8.33
C LEU A 85 8.81 4.56 -9.40
N GLU A 86 10.11 4.55 -9.11
CA GLU A 86 11.17 4.87 -10.09
C GLU A 86 11.19 3.88 -11.27
N TYR A 87 10.83 2.61 -11.02
CA TYR A 87 10.79 1.55 -12.03
C TYR A 87 9.40 1.34 -12.65
N GLY A 88 8.47 2.28 -12.42
CA GLY A 88 7.18 2.32 -13.11
C GLY A 88 6.06 1.52 -12.42
N ALA A 89 6.14 1.31 -11.10
CA ALA A 89 4.98 0.86 -10.34
C ALA A 89 3.82 1.85 -10.48
N VAL A 90 2.62 1.34 -10.71
CA VAL A 90 1.38 2.12 -10.79
C VAL A 90 1.00 2.59 -9.38
N LEU A 91 0.96 3.91 -9.17
CA LEU A 91 0.62 4.49 -7.88
C LEU A 91 -0.88 4.38 -7.57
N ASN A 92 -1.71 4.91 -8.45
CA ASN A 92 -3.16 5.00 -8.24
C ASN A 92 -3.87 3.70 -8.67
N GLY A 93 -4.79 3.22 -7.84
CA GLY A 93 -5.46 1.92 -8.03
C GLY A 93 -4.63 0.75 -7.55
N SER A 94 -3.52 1.00 -6.85
CA SER A 94 -2.68 -0.02 -6.23
C SER A 94 -3.12 -0.39 -4.82
N GLY A 95 -3.95 0.44 -4.16
CA GLY A 95 -4.29 0.33 -2.75
C GLY A 95 -3.18 0.82 -1.79
N ALA A 96 -2.05 1.33 -2.30
CA ALA A 96 -0.91 1.72 -1.46
C ALA A 96 -1.26 2.81 -0.43
N LEU A 97 -2.02 3.84 -0.83
CA LEU A 97 -2.43 4.90 0.10
C LEU A 97 -3.40 4.37 1.17
N VAL A 98 -4.30 3.47 0.78
CA VAL A 98 -5.30 2.85 1.67
C VAL A 98 -4.59 2.01 2.73
N LEU A 99 -3.74 1.06 2.34
CA LEU A 99 -3.02 0.19 3.28
C LEU A 99 -2.05 0.97 4.18
N ALA A 100 -1.39 2.01 3.66
CA ALA A 100 -0.54 2.87 4.48
C ALA A 100 -1.36 3.61 5.57
N ALA A 101 -2.61 3.95 5.27
CA ALA A 101 -3.49 4.63 6.22
C ALA A 101 -4.11 3.65 7.23
N GLU A 102 -4.52 2.46 6.77
CA GLU A 102 -5.00 1.33 7.56
C GLU A 102 -3.96 0.89 8.60
N ASP A 103 -2.67 0.81 8.24
CA ASP A 103 -1.60 0.42 9.18
C ASP A 103 -0.90 1.61 9.85
N GLY A 104 -1.51 2.81 9.76
CA GLY A 104 -1.10 3.99 10.52
C GLY A 104 0.25 4.62 10.11
N LYS A 105 0.74 4.35 8.89
CA LYS A 105 2.05 4.80 8.39
C LYS A 105 2.03 6.27 7.94
N LEU A 106 1.95 7.20 8.86
CA LEU A 106 1.86 8.65 8.57
C LEU A 106 2.92 9.16 7.58
N GLU A 107 4.19 8.80 7.75
CA GLU A 107 5.25 9.26 6.86
C GLU A 107 5.14 8.65 5.46
N MET A 108 4.65 7.42 5.34
CA MET A 108 4.33 6.81 4.05
C MET A 108 3.14 7.50 3.38
N VAL A 109 2.08 7.80 4.13
CA VAL A 109 0.92 8.56 3.61
C VAL A 109 1.36 9.92 3.05
N LYS A 110 2.17 10.68 3.81
CA LYS A 110 2.76 11.94 3.35
C LYS A 110 3.59 11.75 2.08
N TYR A 111 4.42 10.71 2.05
CA TYR A 111 5.26 10.39 0.91
C TYR A 111 4.40 10.11 -0.34
N LEU A 112 3.41 9.21 -0.24
CA LEU A 112 2.54 8.82 -1.36
C LEU A 112 1.73 10.01 -1.90
N LEU A 113 1.13 10.84 -1.04
CA LEU A 113 0.46 12.07 -1.47
C LEU A 113 1.43 13.03 -2.16
N GLY A 114 2.66 13.17 -1.65
CA GLY A 114 3.72 13.94 -2.30
C GLY A 114 4.17 13.39 -3.66
N ARG A 115 3.89 12.12 -3.94
CA ARG A 115 4.10 11.46 -5.25
C ARG A 115 2.88 11.55 -6.18
N GLY A 116 1.79 12.18 -5.74
CA GLY A 116 0.58 12.36 -6.53
C GLY A 116 -0.43 11.23 -6.40
N ALA A 117 -0.42 10.51 -5.28
CA ALA A 117 -1.48 9.54 -4.97
C ALA A 117 -2.84 10.25 -4.89
N ASP A 118 -3.87 9.61 -5.42
CA ASP A 118 -5.24 10.11 -5.30
C ASP A 118 -5.70 9.98 -3.84
N ILE A 119 -5.91 11.12 -3.17
CA ILE A 119 -6.30 11.17 -1.76
C ILE A 119 -7.64 10.50 -1.48
N ASP A 120 -8.51 10.43 -2.50
CA ASP A 120 -9.85 9.86 -2.42
C ASP A 120 -9.94 8.48 -3.09
N GLU A 121 -8.79 7.83 -3.39
CA GLU A 121 -8.76 6.43 -3.82
C GLU A 121 -9.49 5.55 -2.80
N VAL A 122 -10.37 4.69 -3.30
CA VAL A 122 -11.04 3.65 -2.51
C VAL A 122 -10.37 2.31 -2.79
N GLY A 123 -10.14 1.54 -1.72
CA GLY A 123 -9.60 0.19 -1.84
C GLY A 123 -10.46 -0.65 -2.78
N VAL A 124 -9.82 -1.50 -3.59
CA VAL A 124 -10.52 -2.40 -4.53
C VAL A 124 -10.80 -3.74 -3.86
N GLU A 125 -11.94 -4.35 -4.20
CA GLU A 125 -12.28 -5.72 -3.78
C GLU A 125 -11.18 -6.71 -4.22
N HIS A 126 -10.62 -7.48 -3.28
CA HIS A 126 -9.66 -8.53 -3.61
C HIS A 126 -10.39 -9.75 -4.23
N PRO A 127 -9.93 -10.33 -5.37
CA PRO A 127 -10.71 -11.33 -6.10
C PRO A 127 -10.88 -12.70 -5.41
N HIS A 128 -10.04 -13.04 -4.43
CA HIS A 128 -10.07 -14.35 -3.75
C HIS A 128 -10.05 -14.28 -2.22
N ASP A 129 -9.91 -13.09 -1.65
CA ASP A 129 -10.39 -12.78 -0.31
C ASP A 129 -11.41 -11.66 -0.50
N PRO A 130 -12.68 -11.97 -0.81
CA PRO A 130 -13.64 -10.93 -1.11
C PRO A 130 -13.76 -10.06 0.13
N MET A 131 -13.09 -8.91 0.07
CA MET A 131 -13.44 -7.73 0.83
C MET A 131 -14.95 -7.72 0.83
N THR A 132 -15.58 -7.86 1.99
CA THR A 132 -17.01 -7.67 2.00
C THR A 132 -17.21 -6.24 1.49
N LYS A 133 -18.30 -5.95 0.78
CA LYS A 133 -18.55 -4.55 0.40
C LYS A 133 -18.38 -3.59 1.57
N GLU A 134 -18.54 -4.08 2.80
CA GLU A 134 -18.38 -3.34 4.03
C GLU A 134 -16.95 -2.82 4.28
N ASP A 135 -15.90 -3.48 3.77
CA ASP A 135 -14.50 -3.07 4.01
C ASP A 135 -13.93 -2.20 2.87
N VAL A 136 -14.74 -1.84 1.86
CA VAL A 136 -14.35 -0.86 0.84
C VAL A 136 -14.39 0.54 1.44
N GLY A 137 -13.24 1.17 1.63
CA GLY A 137 -13.12 2.54 2.13
C GLY A 137 -12.00 3.33 1.44
N SER A 138 -12.01 4.64 1.62
CA SER A 138 -10.83 5.47 1.31
C SER A 138 -9.83 5.44 2.46
N ALA A 139 -8.62 5.93 2.21
CA ALA A 139 -7.59 6.07 3.25
C ALA A 139 -8.08 6.75 4.53
N LEU A 140 -8.99 7.75 4.41
CA LEU A 140 -9.58 8.41 5.57
C LEU A 140 -10.54 7.49 6.35
N HIS A 141 -11.31 6.64 5.67
CA HIS A 141 -12.20 5.68 6.33
C HIS A 141 -11.41 4.66 7.15
N HIS A 142 -10.37 4.07 6.58
CA HIS A 142 -9.52 3.08 7.27
C HIS A 142 -8.75 3.72 8.43
N ALA A 143 -8.19 4.92 8.25
CA ALA A 143 -7.52 5.64 9.34
C ALA A 143 -8.47 5.97 10.51
N ILE A 144 -9.77 6.13 10.25
CA ILE A 144 -10.80 6.33 11.29
C ILE A 144 -11.12 5.00 11.97
N GLU A 145 -11.41 3.96 11.20
CA GLU A 145 -11.75 2.60 11.68
C GLU A 145 -10.69 2.04 12.62
N ASP A 146 -9.42 2.16 12.23
CA ASP A 146 -8.27 1.68 13.02
C ASP A 146 -7.76 2.71 14.03
N ARG A 147 -8.46 3.85 14.13
CA ARG A 147 -8.19 4.94 15.08
C ARG A 147 -6.78 5.51 14.96
N HIS A 148 -6.23 5.54 13.76
CA HIS A 148 -4.98 6.24 13.42
C HIS A 148 -5.21 7.74 13.32
N ILE A 149 -5.46 8.38 14.47
CA ILE A 149 -5.88 9.79 14.57
C ILE A 149 -4.92 10.73 13.84
N GLU A 150 -3.61 10.50 13.91
CA GLU A 150 -2.63 11.39 13.26
C GLU A 150 -2.72 11.32 11.73
N VAL A 151 -2.94 10.13 11.18
CA VAL A 151 -3.18 9.92 9.75
C VAL A 151 -4.49 10.55 9.33
N ALA A 152 -5.57 10.30 10.07
CA ALA A 152 -6.88 10.88 9.79
C ALA A 152 -6.84 12.42 9.81
N ARG A 153 -6.21 13.03 10.83
CA ARG A 153 -6.01 14.49 10.88
C ARG A 153 -5.25 15.01 9.67
N PHE A 154 -4.16 14.34 9.30
CA PHE A 154 -3.35 14.74 8.16
C PHE A 154 -4.13 14.64 6.85
N LEU A 155 -4.90 13.58 6.63
CA LEU A 155 -5.76 13.40 5.45
C LEU A 155 -6.84 14.49 5.37
N ILE A 156 -7.50 14.81 6.50
CA ILE A 156 -8.48 15.90 6.58
C ILE A 156 -7.83 17.25 6.22
N GLN A 157 -6.65 17.55 6.78
CA GLN A 157 -5.89 18.76 6.45
C GLN A 157 -5.43 18.82 5.01
N SER A 158 -5.15 17.65 4.42
CA SER A 158 -4.73 17.52 3.02
C SER A 158 -5.91 17.58 2.04
N GLY A 159 -7.13 17.72 2.54
CA GLY A 159 -8.32 17.96 1.73
C GLY A 159 -9.08 16.71 1.31
N ALA A 160 -8.88 15.57 1.99
CA ALA A 160 -9.65 14.35 1.75
C ALA A 160 -11.16 14.62 1.81
N SER A 161 -11.91 13.99 0.92
CA SER A 161 -13.37 14.13 0.86
C SER A 161 -14.02 13.57 2.12
N LEU A 162 -14.80 14.41 2.80
CA LEU A 162 -15.54 14.02 4.00
C LEU A 162 -16.88 13.36 3.69
N ASP A 163 -17.37 13.49 2.44
CA ASP A 163 -18.70 13.04 2.01
C ASP A 163 -18.65 11.74 1.19
N LEU A 164 -17.45 11.29 0.79
CA LEU A 164 -17.25 10.03 0.10
C LEU A 164 -17.79 8.89 0.97
N LYS A 165 -18.61 8.00 0.40
CA LYS A 165 -19.20 6.87 1.12
C LYS A 165 -18.34 5.61 0.96
N ASN A 166 -18.01 4.97 2.07
CA ASN A 166 -17.51 3.59 2.09
C ASN A 166 -18.62 2.62 1.66
N GLY A 167 -18.28 1.33 1.51
CA GLY A 167 -19.27 0.35 1.08
C GLY A 167 -20.28 -0.09 2.16
N ARG A 168 -20.14 0.40 3.40
CA ARG A 168 -21.24 0.44 4.40
C ARG A 168 -22.22 1.60 4.19
N GLY A 169 -22.00 2.43 3.16
CA GLY A 169 -22.80 3.63 2.87
C GLY A 169 -22.57 4.79 3.84
N LYS A 170 -21.51 4.73 4.66
CA LYS A 170 -21.15 5.75 5.64
C LYS A 170 -20.06 6.64 5.06
N SER A 171 -20.18 7.94 5.30
CA SER A 171 -19.11 8.89 5.07
C SER A 171 -18.08 8.83 6.18
N ALA A 172 -16.86 9.31 5.90
CA ALA A 172 -15.80 9.42 6.92
C ALA A 172 -16.29 10.19 8.16
N ARG A 173 -17.09 11.24 7.96
CA ARG A 173 -17.67 12.00 9.06
C ARG A 173 -18.68 11.21 9.88
N GLU A 174 -19.65 10.57 9.23
CA GLU A 174 -20.65 9.74 9.92
C GLU A 174 -19.97 8.60 10.70
N GLN A 175 -18.92 8.00 10.13
CA GLN A 175 -18.16 6.96 10.81
C GLN A 175 -17.43 7.50 12.06
N ALA A 176 -16.74 8.64 11.96
CA ALA A 176 -16.09 9.27 13.12
C ALA A 176 -17.09 9.67 14.23
N GLU A 177 -18.31 10.09 13.86
CA GLU A 177 -19.39 10.40 14.81
C GLU A 177 -19.88 9.14 15.55
N GLU A 178 -20.07 8.03 14.82
CA GLU A 178 -20.50 6.75 15.39
C GLU A 178 -19.46 6.12 16.32
N GLU A 179 -18.19 6.23 15.96
CA GLU A 179 -17.07 5.74 16.78
C GLU A 179 -16.72 6.68 17.95
N GLY A 180 -17.38 7.85 18.04
CA GLY A 180 -17.19 8.82 19.12
C GLY A 180 -15.84 9.54 19.08
N LEU A 181 -15.25 9.71 17.90
CA LEU A 181 -13.97 10.40 17.71
C LEU A 181 -14.15 11.93 17.71
N VAL A 182 -14.52 12.48 18.88
CA VAL A 182 -14.92 13.89 19.06
C VAL A 182 -13.92 14.88 18.45
N GLU A 183 -12.62 14.69 18.65
CA GLU A 183 -11.57 15.56 18.09
C GLU A 183 -11.63 15.62 16.55
N LEU A 184 -11.77 14.48 15.88
CA LEU A 184 -11.86 14.41 14.42
C LEU A 184 -13.17 15.02 13.93
N VAL A 185 -14.29 14.76 14.62
CA VAL A 185 -15.60 15.34 14.27
C VAL A 185 -15.57 16.87 14.37
N GLU A 186 -14.99 17.42 15.44
CA GLU A 186 -14.81 18.87 15.60
C GLU A 186 -13.93 19.45 14.49
N MET A 187 -12.83 18.76 14.16
CA MET A 187 -11.93 19.15 13.09
C MET A 187 -12.62 19.16 11.72
N MET A 188 -13.39 18.12 11.40
CA MET A 188 -14.17 18.03 10.17
C MET A 188 -15.25 19.11 10.10
N ARG A 189 -15.84 19.50 11.24
CA ARG A 189 -16.82 20.59 11.29
C ARG A 189 -16.16 21.94 10.98
N ASN A 190 -15.01 22.21 11.60
CA ASN A 190 -14.32 23.50 11.51
C ASN A 190 -13.50 23.64 10.20
N GLY A 191 -13.12 22.53 9.56
CA GLY A 191 -12.38 22.53 8.29
C GLY A 191 -13.19 23.02 7.07
N SER A 192 -14.51 23.10 7.19
CA SER A 192 -15.39 23.67 6.16
C SER A 192 -15.30 25.21 6.05
N GLU A 193 -14.68 25.88 7.03
CA GLU A 193 -14.56 27.35 7.08
C GLU A 193 -13.30 27.91 6.38
N TYR A 194 -12.42 27.05 5.85
CA TYR A 194 -11.14 27.45 5.24
C TYR A 194 -11.04 27.17 3.72
N ARG A 195 -12.16 26.82 3.06
CA ARG A 195 -12.22 26.66 1.59
C ARG A 195 -12.66 27.95 0.89
#